data_AF-A0A7J5FLW1-F1
#
_entry.id   AF-A0A7J5FLW1-F1
#
_cell.length_a   1.000
_cell.length_b   1.000
_cell.length_c   1.000
_cell.angle_alpha   90.00
_cell.angle_beta   90.00
_cell.angle_gamma   90.00
#
_symmetry.space_group_name_H-M   'P 1'
#
loop_
_entity.id
_entity.type
_entity.pdbx_description
1 polymer ?
#
loop_
_entity_poly.entity_id
_entity_poly.type
_entity_poly.pdbx_seq_one_letter_code
_entity_poly.pdbx_strand_id
1 'polypeptide(L)'
;TESHSFEGVDYEDDGDKFPTAKWQSDTFRKEASKYFDLPHLIAYYLYVQFNLGVDQLAKNMLIRTWDGVKWLIDYYDGDCQLGSDNKSFLTGKYDDNRQTKRDGAYVMQGHNSWLWNLIVANCWDMIVEIMVSGWNGGASFMSAFSIQKAIDHFDTEQMKKWCSRLYNKSGIFKYIYPFLNEMPVGADGAKQTYPQIYGLKGSLKAHRNYFIQRRYDLKQVEYGYVSTLGAQFYQSTASLDKAYTLKPMQYRLTIPYRVQLSTSNGVQADSGVVDADVLHSLQLTRAFGENDPLKIIGAAKVKELVWHEDAFAIGFNFGLLTSLVKLDMSVEKASGYRNGSFMASTNGMLLLEEVNMRNNRLARNGDNGNVATLDLSWQGRLKKLDVRGTGLTRVKLATGAPVVQLCLPDTIEELFLEYLTKLSDSGLILEGINNVRGYRYTNCPGIDGFAMLERLHQARLNGSGKLERFVLEIDREDDGTLLKKYYDYGTYTQTGAVDDRHSGLRGKLTLTKYLA
;
A
#
# COMPACT_ATOMS: atom_id res chain seq x y z
N THR A 1 -29.48 -39.66 -37.30
CA THR A 1 -29.05 -38.61 -36.36
C THR A 1 -28.65 -39.32 -35.09
N GLU A 2 -27.35 -39.55 -34.88
CA GLU A 2 -26.87 -40.05 -33.59
C GLU A 2 -26.94 -38.91 -32.58
N SER A 3 -27.88 -39.01 -31.65
CA SER A 3 -27.96 -38.14 -30.49
C SER A 3 -26.94 -38.64 -29.47
N HIS A 4 -25.79 -37.97 -29.37
CA HIS A 4 -24.86 -38.18 -28.26
C HIS A 4 -25.47 -37.57 -26.99
N SER A 5 -25.97 -38.41 -26.10
CA SER A 5 -26.33 -37.99 -24.74
C SER A 5 -25.05 -37.81 -23.93
N PHE A 6 -24.75 -36.58 -23.53
CA PHE A 6 -23.79 -36.33 -22.46
C PHE A 6 -24.52 -36.53 -21.13
N GLU A 7 -24.15 -37.56 -20.37
CA GLU A 7 -24.49 -37.59 -18.95
C GLU A 7 -23.80 -36.40 -18.29
N GLY A 8 -24.60 -35.52 -17.68
CA GLY A 8 -24.09 -34.36 -16.95
C GLY A 8 -23.20 -34.85 -15.81
N VAL A 9 -21.89 -34.69 -15.95
CA VAL A 9 -20.94 -35.02 -14.90
C VAL A 9 -20.89 -33.82 -13.95
N ASP A 10 -21.87 -33.73 -13.05
CA ASP A 10 -21.66 -32.95 -11.83
C ASP A 10 -20.52 -33.64 -11.08
N TYR A 11 -19.46 -32.89 -10.80
CA TYR A 11 -18.37 -33.43 -10.00
C TYR A 11 -18.10 -32.52 -8.83
N GLU A 12 -17.95 -33.17 -7.68
CA GLU A 12 -17.43 -32.50 -6.50
C GLU A 12 -15.93 -32.31 -6.68
N ASP A 13 -15.54 -31.05 -6.61
CA ASP A 13 -14.16 -30.62 -6.47
C ASP A 13 -13.64 -31.07 -5.10
N ASP A 14 -12.41 -31.58 -5.05
CA ASP A 14 -11.78 -32.15 -3.85
C ASP A 14 -11.23 -31.09 -2.88
N GLY A 15 -11.79 -29.87 -2.92
CA GLY A 15 -11.45 -28.76 -2.04
C GLY A 15 -11.39 -27.42 -2.77
N ASP A 16 -10.59 -26.49 -2.24
CA ASP A 16 -10.43 -25.12 -2.76
C ASP A 16 -9.42 -25.01 -3.92
N LYS A 17 -9.08 -26.12 -4.60
CA LYS A 17 -8.04 -26.18 -5.64
C LYS A 17 -8.58 -26.70 -6.96
N PHE A 18 -7.96 -26.31 -8.07
CA PHE A 18 -8.33 -26.78 -9.40
C PHE A 18 -7.83 -28.22 -9.64
N PRO A 19 -8.69 -29.17 -10.05
CA PRO A 19 -8.32 -30.58 -10.17
C PRO A 19 -7.65 -30.83 -11.52
N THR A 20 -6.44 -30.30 -11.71
CA THR A 20 -5.71 -30.30 -12.99
C THR A 20 -5.63 -31.69 -13.63
N ALA A 21 -5.28 -32.72 -12.86
CA ALA A 21 -5.09 -34.08 -13.36
C ALA A 21 -6.34 -34.65 -14.04
N LYS A 22 -7.53 -34.32 -13.52
CA LYS A 22 -8.81 -34.77 -14.08
C LYS A 22 -9.09 -34.21 -15.48
N TRP A 23 -8.59 -33.01 -15.74
CA TRP A 23 -8.86 -32.27 -16.97
C TRP A 23 -7.71 -32.34 -17.97
N GLN A 24 -6.66 -33.09 -17.68
CA GLN A 24 -5.60 -33.36 -18.65
C GLN A 24 -6.16 -34.19 -19.81
N SER A 25 -5.88 -33.76 -21.04
CA SER A 25 -6.37 -34.39 -22.25
C SER A 25 -5.38 -34.19 -23.40
N ASP A 26 -4.71 -35.27 -23.78
CA ASP A 26 -3.79 -35.27 -24.93
C ASP A 26 -4.50 -34.90 -26.23
N THR A 27 -5.74 -35.35 -26.41
CA THR A 27 -6.56 -35.00 -27.58
C THR A 27 -6.82 -33.50 -27.61
N PHE A 28 -7.30 -32.92 -26.52
CA PHE A 28 -7.55 -31.48 -26.46
C PHE A 28 -6.26 -30.69 -26.74
N ARG A 29 -5.14 -31.07 -26.09
CA ARG A 29 -3.85 -30.41 -26.29
C ARG A 29 -3.38 -30.43 -27.76
N LYS A 30 -3.63 -31.52 -28.48
CA LYS A 30 -3.23 -31.68 -29.90
C LYS A 30 -4.19 -31.01 -30.88
N GLU A 31 -5.46 -30.90 -30.54
CA GLU A 31 -6.51 -30.57 -31.51
C GLU A 31 -7.23 -29.25 -31.25
N ALA A 32 -7.17 -28.67 -30.06
CA ALA A 32 -7.90 -27.45 -29.74
C ALA A 32 -7.51 -26.29 -30.67
N SER A 33 -6.23 -26.20 -31.06
CA SER A 33 -5.73 -25.22 -32.04
C SER A 33 -6.20 -25.47 -33.47
N LYS A 34 -6.95 -26.54 -33.77
CA LYS A 34 -7.66 -26.73 -35.06
C LYS A 34 -9.03 -26.05 -35.05
N TYR A 35 -9.67 -25.96 -33.89
CA TYR A 35 -11.05 -25.47 -33.74
C TYR A 35 -11.17 -24.10 -33.08
N PHE A 36 -10.16 -23.67 -32.32
CA PHE A 36 -10.13 -22.37 -31.66
C PHE A 36 -8.88 -21.58 -32.05
N ASP A 37 -8.99 -20.26 -32.04
CA ASP A 37 -7.85 -19.38 -31.86
C ASP A 37 -7.50 -19.39 -30.37
N LEU A 38 -6.51 -20.20 -29.98
CA LEU A 38 -6.12 -20.37 -28.58
C LEU A 38 -5.66 -19.06 -27.92
N PRO A 39 -4.83 -18.21 -28.57
CA PRO A 39 -4.50 -16.90 -28.03
C PRO A 39 -5.73 -16.04 -27.71
N HIS A 40 -6.68 -15.93 -28.64
CA HIS A 40 -7.91 -15.16 -28.44
C HIS A 40 -8.76 -15.74 -27.31
N LEU A 41 -8.94 -17.06 -27.29
CA LEU A 41 -9.72 -17.77 -26.27
C LEU A 41 -9.11 -17.60 -24.87
N ILE A 42 -7.80 -17.68 -24.75
CA ILE A 42 -7.06 -17.45 -23.50
C ILE A 42 -7.13 -15.98 -23.07
N ALA A 43 -7.02 -15.03 -24.00
CA ALA A 43 -7.16 -13.61 -23.70
C ALA A 43 -8.55 -13.29 -23.13
N TYR A 44 -9.61 -13.91 -23.68
CA TYR A 44 -10.96 -13.82 -23.12
C TYR A 44 -11.02 -14.41 -21.71
N TYR A 45 -10.44 -15.60 -21.49
CA TYR A 45 -10.37 -16.20 -20.15
C TYR A 45 -9.68 -15.28 -19.14
N LEU A 46 -8.51 -14.72 -19.49
CA LEU A 46 -7.77 -13.77 -18.65
C LEU A 46 -8.60 -12.52 -18.35
N TYR A 47 -9.27 -11.94 -19.36
CA TYR A 47 -10.17 -10.80 -19.17
C TYR A 47 -11.27 -11.10 -18.14
N VAL A 48 -11.90 -12.26 -18.23
CA VAL A 48 -12.93 -12.70 -17.29
C VAL A 48 -12.36 -12.89 -15.89
N GLN A 49 -11.18 -13.52 -15.77
CA GLN A 49 -10.53 -13.69 -14.48
C GLN A 49 -10.16 -12.36 -13.84
N PHE A 50 -9.60 -11.41 -14.60
CA PHE A 50 -9.21 -10.09 -14.10
C PHE A 50 -10.41 -9.24 -13.66
N ASN A 51 -11.52 -9.31 -14.39
CA ASN A 51 -12.70 -8.54 -14.04
C ASN A 51 -13.66 -9.26 -13.08
N LEU A 52 -13.40 -10.51 -12.67
CA LEU A 52 -14.37 -11.36 -11.97
C LEU A 52 -15.71 -11.37 -12.73
N GLY A 53 -15.68 -11.75 -14.00
CA GLY A 53 -16.89 -11.88 -14.80
C GLY A 53 -17.65 -13.15 -14.41
N VAL A 54 -18.48 -13.09 -13.36
CA VAL A 54 -19.07 -14.27 -12.71
C VAL A 54 -19.93 -15.11 -13.64
N ASP A 55 -20.47 -14.54 -14.72
CA ASP A 55 -21.36 -15.22 -15.67
C ASP A 55 -20.75 -15.51 -17.04
N GLN A 56 -19.57 -14.95 -17.28
CA GLN A 56 -18.99 -14.86 -18.63
C GLN A 56 -18.54 -16.19 -19.19
N LEU A 57 -18.25 -17.16 -18.32
CA LEU A 57 -17.81 -18.49 -18.70
C LEU A 57 -18.96 -19.48 -18.93
N ALA A 58 -20.21 -19.05 -18.69
CA ALA A 58 -21.40 -19.91 -18.84
C ALA A 58 -22.45 -19.36 -19.82
N LYS A 59 -22.79 -18.07 -19.75
CA LYS A 59 -23.97 -17.54 -20.47
C LYS A 59 -23.75 -16.24 -21.24
N ASN A 60 -22.83 -15.37 -20.81
CA ASN A 60 -22.68 -14.02 -21.41
C ASN A 60 -21.60 -13.96 -22.51
N MET A 61 -21.40 -15.07 -23.22
CA MET A 61 -20.46 -15.22 -24.32
C MET A 61 -21.20 -15.59 -25.61
N LEU A 62 -20.79 -15.00 -26.74
CA LEU A 62 -21.26 -15.42 -28.06
C LEU A 62 -20.15 -16.19 -28.77
N ILE A 63 -20.44 -17.45 -29.10
CA ILE A 63 -19.53 -18.30 -29.84
C ILE A 63 -19.88 -18.18 -31.33
N ARG A 64 -18.94 -17.70 -32.14
CA ARG A 64 -19.12 -17.45 -33.58
C ARG A 64 -18.05 -18.14 -34.41
N THR A 65 -18.39 -18.48 -35.64
CA THR A 65 -17.45 -18.94 -36.66
C THR A 65 -17.67 -18.17 -37.95
N TRP A 66 -16.58 -17.86 -38.66
CA TRP A 66 -16.62 -17.16 -39.95
C TRP A 66 -16.29 -18.09 -41.13
N ASP A 67 -15.51 -19.15 -40.88
CA ASP A 67 -15.05 -20.13 -41.86
C ASP A 67 -15.75 -21.50 -41.69
N GLY A 68 -16.62 -21.65 -40.69
CA GLY A 68 -17.30 -22.91 -40.37
C GLY A 68 -16.43 -23.91 -39.60
N VAL A 69 -15.18 -23.56 -39.26
CA VAL A 69 -14.21 -24.46 -38.63
C VAL A 69 -13.71 -23.87 -37.31
N LYS A 70 -13.29 -22.60 -37.35
CA LYS A 70 -12.76 -21.87 -36.21
C LYS A 70 -13.84 -21.13 -35.46
N TRP A 71 -13.92 -21.41 -34.16
CA TRP A 71 -14.81 -20.74 -33.24
C TRP A 71 -14.06 -19.66 -32.45
N LEU A 72 -14.68 -18.50 -32.35
CA LEU A 72 -14.21 -17.32 -31.64
C LEU A 72 -15.26 -16.92 -30.60
N ILE A 73 -14.80 -16.29 -29.52
CA ILE A 73 -15.69 -15.75 -28.49
C ILE A 73 -15.77 -14.24 -28.64
N ASP A 74 -16.98 -13.74 -28.77
CA ASP A 74 -17.32 -12.32 -28.64
C ASP A 74 -17.95 -12.06 -27.27
N TYR A 75 -17.56 -10.93 -26.67
CA TYR A 75 -18.16 -10.43 -25.44
C TYR A 75 -19.55 -9.85 -25.70
N TYR A 76 -20.56 -10.24 -24.91
CA TYR A 76 -21.96 -9.89 -25.16
C TYR A 76 -22.62 -9.05 -24.06
N ASP A 77 -22.43 -9.37 -22.78
CA ASP A 77 -23.04 -8.63 -21.66
C ASP A 77 -22.09 -8.58 -20.46
N GLY A 78 -21.91 -7.41 -19.84
CA GLY A 78 -20.92 -7.13 -18.82
C GLY A 78 -21.45 -6.65 -17.47
N ASP A 79 -22.72 -6.88 -17.17
CA ASP A 79 -23.37 -6.41 -15.95
C ASP A 79 -22.94 -7.13 -14.65
N CYS A 80 -22.40 -8.35 -14.78
CA CYS A 80 -21.96 -9.21 -13.68
C CYS A 80 -20.42 -9.35 -13.63
N GLN A 81 -19.75 -8.22 -13.39
CA GLN A 81 -18.30 -8.15 -13.19
C GLN A 81 -17.91 -7.13 -12.11
N LEU A 82 -16.65 -7.12 -11.71
CA LEU A 82 -16.05 -6.18 -10.76
C LEU A 82 -16.77 -6.16 -9.41
N GLY A 83 -17.12 -7.36 -8.93
CA GLY A 83 -17.86 -7.57 -7.69
C GLY A 83 -19.38 -7.50 -7.84
N SER A 84 -19.89 -7.16 -9.03
CA SER A 84 -21.30 -7.23 -9.38
C SER A 84 -21.74 -8.66 -9.72
N ASP A 85 -22.92 -9.05 -9.26
CA ASP A 85 -23.58 -10.31 -9.63
C ASP A 85 -25.05 -10.10 -10.05
N ASN A 86 -25.73 -11.17 -10.49
CA ASN A 86 -27.15 -11.14 -10.87
C ASN A 86 -28.10 -10.84 -9.71
N LYS A 87 -27.63 -10.95 -8.46
CA LYS A 87 -28.41 -10.59 -7.27
C LYS A 87 -28.44 -9.08 -7.07
N SER A 88 -27.80 -8.31 -7.96
CA SER A 88 -27.80 -6.83 -7.97
C SER A 88 -27.07 -6.18 -6.82
N PHE A 89 -26.39 -6.97 -5.99
CA PHE A 89 -25.54 -6.46 -4.92
C PHE A 89 -24.07 -6.46 -5.38
N LEU A 90 -23.19 -5.88 -4.56
CA LEU A 90 -21.73 -5.94 -4.75
C LEU A 90 -21.18 -7.02 -3.82
N THR A 91 -21.57 -8.26 -4.06
CA THR A 91 -21.26 -9.42 -3.21
C THR A 91 -19.95 -10.09 -3.59
N GLY A 92 -19.51 -9.92 -4.84
CA GLY A 92 -18.24 -10.48 -5.30
C GLY A 92 -17.07 -9.77 -4.62
N LYS A 93 -16.17 -10.55 -4.04
CA LYS A 93 -14.94 -10.06 -3.42
C LYS A 93 -13.81 -10.04 -4.43
N TYR A 94 -12.84 -9.15 -4.24
CA TYR A 94 -11.74 -8.99 -5.19
C TYR A 94 -10.85 -10.25 -5.30
N ASP A 95 -10.87 -11.11 -4.29
CA ASP A 95 -10.15 -12.37 -4.15
C ASP A 95 -10.98 -13.60 -4.52
N ASP A 96 -12.25 -13.44 -4.89
CA ASP A 96 -13.07 -14.56 -5.38
C ASP A 96 -12.43 -15.16 -6.65
N ASN A 97 -12.44 -16.49 -6.77
CA ASN A 97 -11.90 -17.23 -7.90
C ASN A 97 -12.87 -18.35 -8.33
N ARG A 98 -12.45 -19.17 -9.31
CA ARG A 98 -13.30 -20.24 -9.85
C ARG A 98 -13.70 -21.29 -8.81
N GLN A 99 -12.90 -21.49 -7.76
CA GLN A 99 -13.14 -22.48 -6.71
C GLN A 99 -13.89 -21.89 -5.52
N THR A 100 -14.09 -20.57 -5.48
CA THR A 100 -14.78 -19.92 -4.37
C THR A 100 -16.25 -20.33 -4.34
N LYS A 101 -16.67 -20.96 -3.24
CA LYS A 101 -18.06 -21.25 -2.92
C LYS A 101 -18.63 -20.21 -1.96
N ARG A 102 -19.92 -19.89 -2.13
CA ARG A 102 -20.72 -19.08 -1.20
C ARG A 102 -22.13 -19.65 -1.17
N ASP A 103 -22.65 -19.90 0.03
CA ASP A 103 -23.99 -20.44 0.24
C ASP A 103 -24.25 -21.75 -0.55
N GLY A 104 -23.25 -22.62 -0.63
CA GLY A 104 -23.35 -23.92 -1.33
C GLY A 104 -23.17 -23.87 -2.85
N ALA A 105 -23.00 -22.69 -3.46
CA ALA A 105 -22.80 -22.54 -4.91
C ALA A 105 -21.46 -21.87 -5.23
N TYR A 106 -20.89 -22.20 -6.40
CA TYR A 106 -19.71 -21.50 -6.91
C TYR A 106 -20.07 -20.07 -7.30
N VAL A 107 -19.20 -19.12 -6.93
CA VAL A 107 -19.37 -17.70 -7.27
C VAL A 107 -19.28 -17.51 -8.79
N MET A 108 -18.33 -18.19 -9.45
CA MET A 108 -18.16 -18.18 -10.90
C MET A 108 -19.09 -19.21 -11.55
N GLN A 109 -20.11 -18.75 -12.27
CA GLN A 109 -20.85 -19.58 -13.22
C GLN A 109 -19.90 -20.05 -14.33
N GLY A 110 -20.07 -21.30 -14.75
CA GLY A 110 -19.12 -21.96 -15.66
C GLY A 110 -17.91 -22.56 -14.96
N HIS A 111 -17.95 -22.69 -13.62
CA HIS A 111 -17.01 -23.55 -12.88
C HIS A 111 -16.92 -24.96 -13.49
N ASN A 112 -18.07 -25.59 -13.78
CA ASN A 112 -18.16 -26.91 -14.41
C ASN A 112 -18.00 -26.91 -15.95
N SER A 113 -17.63 -25.77 -16.56
CA SER A 113 -17.48 -25.71 -18.02
C SER A 113 -16.29 -26.54 -18.50
N TRP A 114 -16.56 -27.52 -19.35
CA TRP A 114 -15.55 -28.40 -19.93
C TRP A 114 -14.50 -27.63 -20.71
N LEU A 115 -14.91 -26.68 -21.56
CA LEU A 115 -14.00 -25.88 -22.37
C LEU A 115 -12.97 -25.17 -21.49
N TRP A 116 -13.44 -24.46 -20.45
CA TRP A 116 -12.57 -23.65 -19.60
C TRP A 116 -11.67 -24.51 -18.72
N ASN A 117 -12.19 -25.63 -18.21
CA ASN A 117 -11.36 -26.57 -17.44
C ASN A 117 -10.28 -27.23 -18.30
N LEU A 118 -10.60 -27.63 -19.53
CA LEU A 118 -9.64 -28.16 -20.48
C LEU A 118 -8.58 -27.12 -20.85
N ILE A 119 -8.95 -25.85 -21.05
CA ILE A 119 -8.01 -24.76 -21.31
C ILE A 119 -7.05 -24.57 -20.13
N VAL A 120 -7.55 -24.48 -18.90
CA VAL A 120 -6.70 -24.29 -17.71
C VAL A 120 -5.75 -25.47 -17.51
N ALA A 121 -6.22 -26.70 -17.68
CA ALA A 121 -5.42 -27.91 -17.42
C ALA A 121 -4.37 -28.20 -18.51
N ASN A 122 -4.62 -27.80 -19.77
CA ASN A 122 -3.79 -28.20 -20.91
C ASN A 122 -3.03 -27.03 -21.57
N CYS A 123 -3.38 -25.78 -21.26
CA CYS A 123 -2.79 -24.59 -21.88
C CYS A 123 -2.20 -23.62 -20.86
N TRP A 124 -1.90 -24.07 -19.63
CA TRP A 124 -1.37 -23.20 -18.56
C TRP A 124 -0.11 -22.43 -18.95
N ASP A 125 0.87 -23.10 -19.58
CA ASP A 125 2.11 -22.45 -20.02
C ASP A 125 1.83 -21.30 -20.98
N MET A 126 0.89 -21.49 -21.91
CA MET A 126 0.46 -20.47 -22.86
C MET A 126 -0.34 -19.34 -22.19
N ILE A 127 -1.15 -19.66 -21.17
CA ILE A 127 -1.83 -18.65 -20.34
C ILE A 127 -0.81 -17.73 -19.68
N VAL A 128 0.23 -18.32 -19.06
CA VAL A 128 1.31 -17.55 -18.42
C VAL A 128 2.10 -16.75 -19.46
N GLU A 129 2.42 -17.33 -20.61
CA GLU A 129 3.15 -16.64 -21.68
C GLU A 129 2.38 -15.42 -22.20
N ILE A 130 1.11 -15.58 -22.57
CA ILE A 130 0.24 -14.46 -23.02
C ILE A 130 0.15 -13.39 -21.94
N MET A 131 0.01 -13.81 -20.68
CA MET A 131 -0.15 -12.93 -19.55
C MET A 131 1.10 -12.06 -19.28
N VAL A 132 2.27 -12.68 -19.28
CA VAL A 132 3.53 -12.07 -18.82
C VAL A 132 4.35 -11.49 -19.98
N SER A 133 4.55 -12.26 -21.05
CA SER A 133 5.49 -11.96 -22.13
C SER A 133 4.82 -11.52 -23.42
N GLY A 134 3.55 -11.92 -23.62
CA GLY A 134 2.87 -11.79 -24.90
C GLY A 134 3.18 -12.97 -25.82
N TRP A 135 2.26 -13.24 -26.74
CA TRP A 135 2.33 -14.39 -27.64
C TRP A 135 2.81 -13.99 -29.03
N ASN A 136 3.75 -14.74 -29.61
CA ASN A 136 4.28 -14.51 -30.97
C ASN A 136 4.75 -13.06 -31.23
N GLY A 137 5.45 -12.45 -30.27
CA GLY A 137 5.91 -11.06 -30.39
C GLY A 137 4.82 -10.00 -30.21
N GLY A 138 3.60 -10.41 -29.86
CA GLY A 138 2.54 -9.51 -29.42
C GLY A 138 2.79 -8.92 -28.03
N ALA A 139 2.00 -7.91 -27.67
CA ALA A 139 2.04 -7.32 -26.33
C ALA A 139 1.52 -8.30 -25.28
N SER A 140 2.13 -8.30 -24.08
CA SER A 140 1.60 -9.08 -22.96
C SER A 140 0.23 -8.57 -22.52
N PHE A 141 -0.62 -9.47 -22.02
CA PHE A 141 -1.93 -9.11 -21.49
C PHE A 141 -1.82 -7.98 -20.45
N MET A 142 -0.81 -8.04 -19.57
CA MET A 142 -0.62 -6.99 -18.55
C MET A 142 -0.22 -5.63 -19.09
N SER A 143 0.54 -5.60 -20.18
CA SER A 143 0.88 -4.33 -20.83
C SER A 143 -0.34 -3.74 -21.57
N ALA A 144 -1.19 -4.59 -22.14
CA ALA A 144 -2.42 -4.19 -22.82
C ALA A 144 -3.54 -3.81 -21.84
N PHE A 145 -3.60 -4.47 -20.68
CA PHE A 145 -4.69 -4.41 -19.72
C PHE A 145 -4.21 -4.07 -18.29
N SER A 146 -3.43 -3.00 -18.18
CA SER A 146 -2.93 -2.50 -16.90
C SER A 146 -4.01 -1.87 -16.05
N ILE A 147 -3.77 -1.73 -14.73
CA ILE A 147 -4.69 -1.06 -13.78
C ILE A 147 -5.13 0.30 -14.30
N GLN A 148 -4.19 1.14 -14.75
CA GLN A 148 -4.49 2.48 -15.23
C GLN A 148 -5.36 2.44 -16.49
N LYS A 149 -5.03 1.57 -17.47
CA LYS A 149 -5.83 1.42 -18.69
C LYS A 149 -7.24 0.92 -18.41
N ALA A 150 -7.39 -0.03 -17.49
CA ALA A 150 -8.70 -0.52 -17.08
C ALA A 150 -9.53 0.59 -16.40
N ILE A 151 -8.92 1.35 -15.49
CA ILE A 151 -9.58 2.52 -14.88
C ILE A 151 -9.98 3.53 -15.95
N ASP A 152 -9.09 3.88 -16.89
CA ASP A 152 -9.39 4.84 -17.95
C ASP A 152 -10.52 4.35 -18.87
N HIS A 153 -10.53 3.07 -19.23
CA HIS A 153 -11.62 2.48 -20.00
C HIS A 153 -12.97 2.64 -19.27
N PHE A 154 -13.06 2.18 -18.02
CA PHE A 154 -14.34 2.20 -17.31
C PHE A 154 -14.76 3.60 -16.84
N ASP A 155 -13.83 4.41 -16.33
CA ASP A 155 -14.13 5.74 -15.77
C ASP A 155 -14.22 6.81 -16.86
N THR A 156 -13.37 6.77 -17.88
CA THR A 156 -13.30 7.82 -18.91
C THR A 156 -14.02 7.42 -20.20
N GLU A 157 -13.78 6.24 -20.75
CA GLU A 157 -14.40 5.86 -22.03
C GLU A 157 -15.86 5.45 -21.89
N GLN A 158 -16.21 4.77 -20.79
CA GLN A 158 -17.59 4.33 -20.51
C GLN A 158 -18.32 5.37 -19.65
N MET A 159 -17.93 5.54 -18.38
CA MET A 159 -18.72 6.28 -17.39
C MET A 159 -18.86 7.79 -17.68
N LYS A 160 -17.83 8.47 -18.22
CA LYS A 160 -17.98 9.90 -18.59
C LYS A 160 -18.85 10.11 -19.83
N LYS A 161 -18.87 9.16 -20.76
CA LYS A 161 -19.70 9.24 -21.98
C LYS A 161 -21.15 8.83 -21.72
N TRP A 162 -21.38 8.00 -20.69
CA TRP A 162 -22.69 7.47 -20.31
C TRP A 162 -22.87 7.62 -18.78
N CYS A 163 -23.71 8.56 -18.32
CA CYS A 163 -23.75 8.96 -16.91
C CYS A 163 -24.08 7.79 -15.95
N SER A 164 -23.16 7.46 -15.05
CA SER A 164 -23.27 6.31 -14.14
C SER A 164 -24.46 6.30 -13.16
N ARG A 165 -25.11 7.45 -12.92
CA ARG A 165 -26.19 7.61 -11.95
C ARG A 165 -27.59 7.63 -12.59
N LEU A 166 -27.67 7.86 -13.91
CA LEU A 166 -28.92 8.06 -14.67
C LEU A 166 -28.93 7.41 -16.07
N TYR A 167 -27.78 6.97 -16.60
CA TYR A 167 -27.73 6.11 -17.78
C TYR A 167 -27.80 4.67 -17.33
N ASN A 168 -29.03 4.19 -17.29
CA ASN A 168 -29.27 3.08 -18.19
C ASN A 168 -30.67 3.28 -18.78
N LYS A 169 -30.79 3.81 -20.01
CA LYS A 169 -32.04 3.61 -20.76
C LYS A 169 -32.38 2.11 -20.77
N SER A 170 -31.37 1.24 -20.86
CA SER A 170 -31.55 -0.19 -20.67
C SER A 170 -31.96 -0.57 -19.25
N GLY A 171 -31.58 0.14 -18.18
CA GLY A 171 -32.08 -0.10 -16.82
C GLY A 171 -33.53 0.36 -16.64
N ILE A 172 -33.95 1.41 -17.35
CA ILE A 172 -35.37 1.73 -17.49
C ILE A 172 -36.08 0.54 -18.15
N PHE A 173 -35.60 0.03 -19.29
CA PHE A 173 -36.24 -1.09 -19.98
C PHE A 173 -36.08 -2.47 -19.31
N LYS A 174 -35.02 -2.69 -18.54
CA LYS A 174 -34.64 -3.98 -17.92
C LYS A 174 -35.17 -4.10 -16.50
N TYR A 175 -35.26 -3.00 -15.74
CA TYR A 175 -35.59 -3.04 -14.31
C TYR A 175 -36.81 -2.19 -13.92
N ILE A 176 -37.03 -1.03 -14.53
CA ILE A 176 -38.17 -0.15 -14.17
C ILE A 176 -39.42 -0.50 -14.96
N TYR A 177 -39.32 -0.62 -16.28
CA TYR A 177 -40.44 -0.87 -17.17
C TYR A 177 -41.08 -2.25 -16.91
N PRO A 178 -40.33 -3.35 -16.73
CA PRO A 178 -40.92 -4.64 -16.37
C PRO A 178 -41.47 -4.69 -14.94
N PHE A 179 -41.03 -3.78 -14.06
CA PHE A 179 -41.60 -3.65 -12.72
C PHE A 179 -42.95 -2.94 -12.74
N LEU A 180 -43.09 -1.91 -13.57
CA LEU A 180 -44.31 -1.10 -13.68
C LEU A 180 -45.34 -1.68 -14.67
N ASN A 181 -44.93 -2.55 -15.59
CA ASN A 181 -45.78 -3.07 -16.67
C ASN A 181 -45.59 -4.58 -16.83
N GLU A 182 -46.69 -5.30 -17.08
CA GLU A 182 -46.65 -6.73 -17.36
C GLU A 182 -45.93 -7.02 -18.70
N MET A 183 -44.96 -7.92 -18.66
CA MET A 183 -44.23 -8.40 -19.84
C MET A 183 -44.60 -9.86 -20.13
N PRO A 184 -44.60 -10.30 -21.40
CA PRO A 184 -44.66 -11.72 -21.73
C PRO A 184 -43.37 -12.42 -21.28
N VAL A 185 -43.52 -13.60 -20.68
CA VAL A 185 -42.43 -14.39 -20.09
C VAL A 185 -42.55 -15.85 -20.49
N GLY A 186 -41.43 -16.57 -20.46
CA GLY A 186 -41.41 -17.99 -20.78
C GLY A 186 -41.75 -18.28 -22.25
N ALA A 187 -41.77 -19.57 -22.60
CA ALA A 187 -42.14 -20.02 -23.95
C ALA A 187 -43.66 -19.96 -24.18
N ASP A 188 -44.45 -19.94 -23.11
CA ASP A 188 -45.91 -19.87 -23.11
C ASP A 188 -46.46 -18.43 -23.18
N GLY A 189 -45.60 -17.42 -23.00
CA GLY A 189 -45.96 -16.01 -23.16
C GLY A 189 -46.81 -15.47 -22.01
N ALA A 190 -46.80 -16.11 -20.84
CA ALA A 190 -47.51 -15.65 -19.66
C ALA A 190 -47.14 -14.20 -19.33
N LYS A 191 -48.10 -13.38 -18.88
CA LYS A 191 -47.84 -11.98 -18.55
C LYS A 191 -47.60 -11.82 -17.06
N GLN A 192 -46.48 -11.20 -16.69
CA GLN A 192 -46.19 -10.84 -15.29
C GLN A 192 -45.26 -9.63 -15.20
N THR A 193 -45.32 -8.93 -14.07
CA THR A 193 -44.34 -7.90 -13.69
C THR A 193 -43.11 -8.53 -13.04
N TYR A 194 -41.92 -7.96 -13.27
CA TYR A 194 -40.67 -8.37 -12.64
C TYR A 194 -40.22 -7.39 -11.56
N PRO A 195 -40.15 -7.79 -10.28
CA PRO A 195 -39.70 -6.93 -9.18
C PRO A 195 -38.19 -6.72 -9.14
N GLN A 196 -37.53 -6.55 -10.28
CA GLN A 196 -36.07 -6.44 -10.40
C GLN A 196 -35.52 -5.02 -10.26
N ILE A 197 -36.31 -4.08 -9.71
CA ILE A 197 -35.86 -2.69 -9.48
C ILE A 197 -34.63 -2.61 -8.56
N TYR A 198 -34.43 -3.64 -7.71
CA TYR A 198 -33.22 -3.81 -6.89
C TYR A 198 -31.93 -3.94 -7.74
N GLY A 199 -32.06 -4.21 -9.03
CA GLY A 199 -31.03 -4.19 -10.08
C GLY A 199 -30.34 -2.85 -10.33
N LEU A 200 -30.97 -1.75 -9.94
CA LEU A 200 -30.48 -0.41 -10.24
C LEU A 200 -29.33 0.00 -9.32
N LYS A 201 -28.18 0.27 -9.92
CA LYS A 201 -26.97 0.72 -9.22
C LYS A 201 -26.68 2.19 -9.52
N GLY A 202 -26.22 2.92 -8.50
CA GLY A 202 -25.69 4.27 -8.67
C GLY A 202 -24.28 4.26 -9.28
N SER A 203 -23.54 5.36 -9.11
CA SER A 203 -22.15 5.40 -9.54
C SER A 203 -21.30 4.39 -8.78
N LEU A 204 -20.67 3.47 -9.51
CA LEU A 204 -19.78 2.46 -8.95
C LEU A 204 -18.30 2.89 -8.97
N LYS A 205 -17.99 4.15 -9.27
CA LYS A 205 -16.61 4.62 -9.50
C LYS A 205 -15.63 4.22 -8.39
N ALA A 206 -15.98 4.53 -7.13
CA ALA A 206 -15.10 4.24 -5.99
C ALA A 206 -14.91 2.74 -5.78
N HIS A 207 -16.01 1.97 -5.80
CA HIS A 207 -15.98 0.50 -5.69
C HIS A 207 -15.16 -0.13 -6.82
N ARG A 208 -15.42 0.28 -8.07
CA ARG A 208 -14.72 -0.20 -9.25
C ARG A 208 -13.22 0.06 -9.17
N ASN A 209 -12.80 1.27 -8.80
CA ASN A 209 -11.37 1.59 -8.71
C ASN A 209 -10.69 0.80 -7.59
N TYR A 210 -11.35 0.64 -6.44
CA TYR A 210 -10.90 -0.26 -5.39
C TYR A 210 -10.74 -1.71 -5.89
N PHE A 211 -11.76 -2.21 -6.60
CA PHE A 211 -11.84 -3.59 -7.05
C PHE A 211 -10.78 -3.90 -8.12
N ILE A 212 -10.67 -3.05 -9.15
CA ILE A 212 -9.68 -3.17 -10.22
C ILE A 212 -8.28 -3.18 -9.63
N GLN A 213 -7.93 -2.19 -8.78
CA GLN A 213 -6.59 -2.11 -8.20
C GLN A 213 -6.22 -3.41 -7.48
N ARG A 214 -7.04 -3.84 -6.50
CA ARG A 214 -6.73 -5.02 -5.69
C ARG A 214 -6.73 -6.31 -6.49
N ARG A 215 -7.76 -6.52 -7.32
CA ARG A 215 -7.88 -7.76 -8.07
C ARG A 215 -6.80 -7.90 -9.12
N TYR A 216 -6.47 -6.83 -9.82
CA TYR A 216 -5.47 -6.89 -10.89
C TYR A 216 -4.08 -7.14 -10.28
N ASP A 217 -3.76 -6.52 -9.14
CA ASP A 217 -2.53 -6.83 -8.40
C ASP A 217 -2.47 -8.31 -8.02
N LEU A 218 -3.55 -8.87 -7.47
CA LEU A 218 -3.63 -10.28 -7.10
C LEU A 218 -3.46 -11.20 -8.31
N LYS A 219 -4.23 -10.96 -9.38
CA LYS A 219 -4.19 -11.81 -10.58
C LYS A 219 -2.86 -11.75 -11.29
N GLN A 220 -2.19 -10.59 -11.29
CA GLN A 220 -0.82 -10.48 -11.80
C GLN A 220 0.11 -11.51 -11.16
N VAL A 221 0.16 -11.56 -9.82
CA VAL A 221 1.09 -12.45 -9.13
C VAL A 221 0.70 -13.92 -9.18
N GLU A 222 -0.60 -14.23 -9.29
CA GLU A 222 -1.08 -15.61 -9.51
C GLU A 222 -0.53 -16.21 -10.80
N TYR A 223 -0.41 -15.41 -11.86
CA TYR A 223 0.18 -15.82 -13.14
C TYR A 223 1.70 -15.58 -13.22
N GLY A 224 2.35 -15.25 -12.11
CA GLY A 224 3.80 -15.06 -12.03
C GLY A 224 4.30 -13.70 -12.53
N TYR A 225 3.41 -12.77 -12.89
CA TYR A 225 3.81 -11.40 -13.20
C TYR A 225 4.12 -10.64 -11.91
N VAL A 226 5.30 -10.05 -11.83
CA VAL A 226 5.67 -9.13 -10.73
C VAL A 226 6.29 -7.89 -11.34
N SER A 227 5.85 -6.71 -10.90
CA SER A 227 6.45 -5.44 -11.34
C SER A 227 7.96 -5.44 -11.04
N THR A 228 8.76 -4.93 -11.98
CA THR A 228 10.21 -4.73 -11.76
C THR A 228 10.53 -3.49 -10.93
N LEU A 229 9.51 -2.67 -10.62
CA LEU A 229 9.64 -1.53 -9.74
C LEU A 229 9.75 -2.01 -8.28
N GLY A 230 10.79 -1.59 -7.57
CA GLY A 230 11.02 -2.00 -6.18
C GLY A 230 11.81 -0.98 -5.39
N ALA A 231 11.63 -1.00 -4.07
CA ALA A 231 12.40 -0.15 -3.16
C ALA A 231 13.87 -0.59 -3.17
N GLN A 232 14.72 0.24 -3.78
CA GLN A 232 16.15 -0.05 -3.90
C GLN A 232 16.88 0.25 -2.59
N PHE A 233 17.90 -0.54 -2.28
CA PHE A 233 18.82 -0.36 -1.17
C PHE A 233 20.17 -1.02 -1.49
N TYR A 234 21.17 -0.76 -0.65
CA TYR A 234 22.52 -1.29 -0.77
C TYR A 234 22.99 -1.82 0.58
N GLN A 235 23.73 -2.92 0.62
CA GLN A 235 24.38 -3.40 1.84
C GLN A 235 25.61 -2.51 2.14
N SER A 236 26.05 -2.38 3.40
CA SER A 236 27.28 -1.66 3.75
C SER A 236 28.39 -2.61 4.21
N THR A 237 29.45 -2.76 3.41
CA THR A 237 30.57 -3.67 3.73
C THR A 237 31.54 -3.09 4.75
N ALA A 238 31.73 -1.77 4.79
CA ALA A 238 32.62 -1.16 5.77
C ALA A 238 32.14 -1.28 7.23
N SER A 239 30.87 -1.66 7.45
CA SER A 239 30.31 -1.96 8.77
C SER A 239 30.39 -3.43 9.19
N LEU A 240 30.87 -4.33 8.33
CA LEU A 240 30.64 -5.77 8.44
C LEU A 240 31.84 -6.62 7.99
N ASP A 241 31.83 -7.89 8.39
CA ASP A 241 32.70 -8.91 7.79
C ASP A 241 32.31 -9.17 6.33
N LYS A 242 33.30 -9.50 5.48
CA LYS A 242 33.13 -9.77 4.03
C LYS A 242 32.05 -10.83 3.71
N ALA A 243 31.70 -11.68 4.66
CA ALA A 243 30.71 -12.76 4.53
C ALA A 243 29.38 -12.48 5.26
N TYR A 244 29.14 -11.25 5.71
CA TYR A 244 27.92 -10.94 6.45
C TYR A 244 26.68 -11.01 5.55
N THR A 245 25.71 -11.80 5.99
CA THR A 245 24.40 -11.89 5.36
C THR A 245 23.42 -11.04 6.16
N LEU A 246 22.69 -10.15 5.46
CA LEU A 246 21.66 -9.31 6.09
C LEU A 246 20.67 -10.15 6.88
N LYS A 247 20.22 -9.67 8.03
CA LYS A 247 19.20 -10.35 8.84
C LYS A 247 17.88 -10.53 8.08
N PRO A 248 16.99 -11.44 8.54
CA PRO A 248 15.71 -11.65 7.87
C PRO A 248 14.87 -10.37 7.84
N MET A 249 14.33 -10.07 6.66
CA MET A 249 13.31 -9.05 6.49
C MET A 249 11.96 -9.66 6.84
N GLN A 250 11.24 -9.06 7.78
CA GLN A 250 9.87 -9.45 8.11
C GLN A 250 8.88 -8.40 7.61
N TYR A 251 7.71 -8.84 7.13
CA TYR A 251 6.75 -7.92 6.55
C TYR A 251 5.30 -8.44 6.62
N ARG A 252 4.34 -7.51 6.63
CA ARG A 252 2.91 -7.79 6.34
C ARG A 252 2.47 -7.06 5.10
N LEU A 253 1.50 -7.63 4.39
CA LEU A 253 0.96 -7.08 3.15
C LEU A 253 -0.45 -6.50 3.33
N THR A 254 -0.82 -5.57 2.45
CA THR A 254 -2.17 -5.01 2.33
C THR A 254 -3.17 -5.92 1.61
N ILE A 255 -2.66 -6.80 0.75
CA ILE A 255 -3.39 -7.79 -0.05
C ILE A 255 -2.49 -9.03 -0.21
N PRO A 256 -3.03 -10.21 -0.52
CA PRO A 256 -2.18 -11.33 -0.88
C PRO A 256 -1.32 -10.97 -2.08
N TYR A 257 -0.01 -11.14 -1.96
CA TYR A 257 0.95 -10.68 -2.98
C TYR A 257 2.27 -11.45 -2.90
N ARG A 258 3.14 -11.25 -3.89
CA ARG A 258 4.50 -11.80 -3.94
C ARG A 258 5.55 -10.71 -3.68
N VAL A 259 6.44 -10.95 -2.72
CA VAL A 259 7.58 -10.07 -2.41
C VAL A 259 8.88 -10.79 -2.77
N GLN A 260 9.77 -10.09 -3.45
CA GLN A 260 11.07 -10.62 -3.81
C GLN A 260 12.18 -9.67 -3.37
N LEU A 261 13.31 -10.25 -2.96
CA LEU A 261 14.58 -9.54 -2.87
C LEU A 261 15.38 -9.87 -4.11
N SER A 262 15.68 -8.85 -4.92
CA SER A 262 16.28 -9.04 -6.24
C SER A 262 17.49 -8.15 -6.43
N THR A 263 18.41 -8.61 -7.28
CA THR A 263 19.51 -7.79 -7.84
C THR A 263 19.24 -7.52 -9.31
N SER A 264 20.13 -6.78 -9.99
CA SER A 264 20.13 -6.69 -11.45
C SER A 264 20.26 -8.05 -12.15
N ASN A 265 20.84 -9.04 -11.47
CA ASN A 265 21.15 -10.36 -12.01
C ASN A 265 20.08 -11.41 -11.68
N GLY A 266 18.95 -11.00 -11.10
CA GLY A 266 17.82 -11.87 -10.83
C GLY A 266 17.39 -11.92 -9.36
N VAL A 267 16.35 -12.72 -9.10
CA VAL A 267 15.73 -12.93 -7.80
C VAL A 267 16.69 -13.69 -6.88
N GLN A 268 16.91 -13.17 -5.67
CA GLN A 268 17.78 -13.77 -4.65
C GLN A 268 16.98 -14.45 -3.54
N ALA A 269 15.77 -13.97 -3.28
CA ALA A 269 14.80 -14.59 -2.40
C ALA A 269 13.39 -14.28 -2.91
N ASP A 270 12.49 -15.27 -2.89
CA ASP A 270 11.09 -15.15 -3.32
C ASP A 270 10.18 -15.70 -2.24
N SER A 271 9.17 -14.94 -1.85
CA SER A 271 8.16 -15.40 -0.88
C SER A 271 7.15 -16.37 -1.46
N GLY A 272 7.01 -16.44 -2.79
CA GLY A 272 5.77 -16.91 -3.41
C GLY A 272 4.61 -15.94 -3.14
N VAL A 273 3.39 -16.32 -3.51
CA VAL A 273 2.20 -15.54 -3.14
C VAL A 273 1.87 -15.86 -1.68
N VAL A 274 1.86 -14.84 -0.83
CA VAL A 274 1.61 -14.98 0.61
C VAL A 274 0.45 -14.10 1.04
N ASP A 275 -0.22 -14.48 2.13
CA ASP A 275 -1.46 -13.86 2.58
C ASP A 275 -1.28 -12.41 3.07
N ALA A 276 -2.33 -11.61 2.92
CA ALA A 276 -2.43 -10.29 3.54
C ALA A 276 -2.46 -10.40 5.06
N ASP A 277 -2.08 -9.32 5.74
CA ASP A 277 -2.24 -9.18 7.20
C ASP A 277 -1.54 -10.24 8.07
N VAL A 278 -0.78 -11.17 7.51
CA VAL A 278 0.08 -12.15 8.20
C VAL A 278 1.53 -11.68 8.15
N LEU A 279 2.30 -11.93 9.22
CA LEU A 279 3.73 -11.62 9.28
C LEU A 279 4.51 -12.73 8.58
N HIS A 280 5.20 -12.36 7.50
CA HIS A 280 6.06 -13.23 6.71
C HIS A 280 7.52 -12.85 6.91
N SER A 281 8.42 -13.77 6.57
CA SER A 281 9.87 -13.56 6.65
C SER A 281 10.52 -13.92 5.32
N LEU A 282 11.49 -13.12 4.90
CA LEU A 282 12.27 -13.34 3.68
C LEU A 282 13.74 -13.06 3.95
N GLN A 283 14.61 -13.98 3.54
CA GLN A 283 16.02 -13.99 3.88
C GLN A 283 16.87 -14.11 2.61
N LEU A 284 17.91 -13.29 2.50
CA LEU A 284 18.94 -13.46 1.49
C LEU A 284 19.80 -14.69 1.82
N THR A 285 20.11 -15.50 0.81
CA THR A 285 20.87 -16.75 1.00
C THR A 285 22.39 -16.56 1.00
N ARG A 286 22.86 -15.34 0.72
CA ARG A 286 24.29 -14.98 0.64
C ARG A 286 24.55 -13.53 1.02
N ALA A 287 25.81 -13.24 1.29
CA ALA A 287 26.32 -11.89 1.48
C ALA A 287 26.40 -11.10 0.15
N PHE A 288 26.25 -9.78 0.24
CA PHE A 288 26.41 -8.84 -0.88
C PHE A 288 27.43 -7.75 -0.54
N GLY A 289 28.11 -7.28 -1.58
CA GLY A 289 29.05 -6.16 -1.50
C GLY A 289 28.36 -4.81 -1.38
N GLU A 290 29.13 -3.76 -1.09
CA GLU A 290 28.57 -2.44 -0.78
C GLU A 290 27.91 -1.74 -1.96
N ASN A 291 28.36 -2.06 -3.17
CA ASN A 291 27.81 -1.50 -4.40
C ASN A 291 26.84 -2.44 -5.11
N ASP A 292 26.49 -3.58 -4.52
CA ASP A 292 25.52 -4.50 -5.12
C ASP A 292 24.10 -3.95 -4.90
N PRO A 293 23.39 -3.52 -5.97
CA PRO A 293 22.07 -2.96 -5.82
C PRO A 293 21.06 -4.06 -5.51
N LEU A 294 20.36 -3.92 -4.39
CA LEU A 294 19.28 -4.79 -3.98
C LEU A 294 17.94 -4.05 -4.10
N LYS A 295 16.86 -4.78 -4.38
CA LYS A 295 15.51 -4.22 -4.51
C LYS A 295 14.49 -5.09 -3.80
N ILE A 296 13.59 -4.46 -3.06
CA ILE A 296 12.36 -5.07 -2.57
C ILE A 296 11.30 -4.90 -3.66
N ILE A 297 11.11 -5.95 -4.45
CA ILE A 297 10.01 -6.04 -5.40
C ILE A 297 8.71 -6.28 -4.63
N GLY A 298 7.63 -5.57 -4.98
CA GLY A 298 6.36 -5.62 -4.23
C GLY A 298 6.30 -4.67 -3.03
N ALA A 299 7.31 -3.81 -2.84
CA ALA A 299 7.39 -2.84 -1.74
C ALA A 299 6.10 -2.01 -1.54
N ALA A 300 5.44 -1.59 -2.62
CA ALA A 300 4.21 -0.81 -2.56
C ALA A 300 3.05 -1.53 -1.83
N LYS A 301 3.12 -2.86 -1.65
CA LYS A 301 2.10 -3.66 -0.96
C LYS A 301 2.44 -3.92 0.51
N VAL A 302 3.68 -3.64 0.93
CA VAL A 302 4.14 -3.80 2.31
C VAL A 302 3.48 -2.74 3.20
N LYS A 303 2.71 -3.18 4.18
CA LYS A 303 2.08 -2.30 5.18
C LYS A 303 2.83 -2.24 6.51
N GLU A 304 3.59 -3.27 6.82
CA GLU A 304 4.42 -3.35 8.01
C GLU A 304 5.76 -3.93 7.56
N LEU A 305 6.85 -3.26 7.92
CA LEU A 305 8.21 -3.71 7.66
C LEU A 305 8.95 -3.77 8.99
N VAL A 306 9.46 -4.94 9.31
CA VAL A 306 10.32 -5.19 10.47
C VAL A 306 11.65 -5.71 9.96
N TRP A 307 12.71 -4.93 10.17
CA TRP A 307 14.04 -5.31 9.73
C TRP A 307 15.07 -4.77 10.72
N HIS A 308 15.41 -5.58 11.72
CA HIS A 308 16.36 -5.26 12.79
C HIS A 308 17.82 -5.27 12.31
N GLU A 309 18.03 -4.59 11.20
CA GLU A 309 19.24 -4.50 10.43
C GLU A 309 19.57 -3.03 10.25
N ASP A 310 20.83 -2.71 10.46
CA ASP A 310 21.34 -1.38 10.22
C ASP A 310 22.38 -1.39 9.10
N ALA A 311 22.78 -2.56 8.56
CA ALA A 311 23.77 -2.79 7.50
C ALA A 311 23.44 -2.31 6.10
N PHE A 312 22.78 -1.17 6.00
CA PHE A 312 22.47 -0.51 4.75
C PHE A 312 23.47 0.61 4.48
N ALA A 313 23.94 0.69 3.23
CA ALA A 313 24.72 1.80 2.74
C ALA A 313 23.80 2.96 2.31
N ILE A 314 24.32 3.85 1.47
CA ILE A 314 23.59 4.98 0.92
C ILE A 314 22.48 4.45 -0.01
N GLY A 315 21.30 5.08 -0.01
CA GLY A 315 20.33 4.90 -1.10
C GLY A 315 19.08 4.07 -0.81
N PHE A 316 18.66 3.85 0.45
CA PHE A 316 17.39 3.14 0.70
C PHE A 316 16.20 4.02 0.30
N ASN A 317 15.53 3.66 -0.80
CA ASN A 317 14.36 4.35 -1.33
C ASN A 317 13.05 3.92 -0.63
N PHE A 318 12.82 4.46 0.57
CA PHE A 318 11.58 4.22 1.31
C PHE A 318 10.32 4.77 0.64
N GLY A 319 10.43 5.72 -0.31
CA GLY A 319 9.29 6.34 -0.97
C GLY A 319 8.45 5.37 -1.83
N LEU A 320 9.01 4.20 -2.16
CA LEU A 320 8.29 3.15 -2.89
C LEU A 320 7.48 2.22 -1.96
N LEU A 321 7.60 2.36 -0.63
CA LEU A 321 6.77 1.67 0.37
C LEU A 321 5.49 2.49 0.64
N THR A 322 4.70 2.74 -0.40
CA THR A 322 3.55 3.68 -0.37
C THR A 322 2.40 3.23 0.53
N SER A 323 2.34 1.93 0.88
CA SER A 323 1.34 1.38 1.79
C SER A 323 1.82 1.25 3.24
N LEU A 324 3.04 1.69 3.55
CA LEU A 324 3.67 1.45 4.85
C LEU A 324 2.96 2.21 5.97
N VAL A 325 2.50 1.48 6.98
CA VAL A 325 1.85 1.96 8.20
C VAL A 325 2.80 1.85 9.40
N LYS A 326 3.59 0.78 9.45
CA LYS A 326 4.52 0.50 10.55
C LYS A 326 5.91 0.18 10.03
N LEU A 327 6.92 0.80 10.63
CA LEU A 327 8.32 0.54 10.35
C LEU A 327 9.07 0.31 11.65
N ASP A 328 9.63 -0.89 11.81
CA ASP A 328 10.56 -1.18 12.88
C ASP A 328 11.91 -1.60 12.28
N MET A 329 12.91 -0.74 12.44
CA MET A 329 14.30 -1.09 12.14
C MET A 329 15.18 -0.83 13.36
N SER A 330 14.64 -0.97 14.56
CA SER A 330 15.45 -0.90 15.77
C SER A 330 16.53 -1.99 15.77
N VAL A 331 17.65 -1.70 16.42
CA VAL A 331 18.74 -2.66 16.62
C VAL A 331 19.14 -2.70 18.08
N GLU A 332 19.71 -3.81 18.54
CA GLU A 332 20.24 -3.89 19.92
C GLU A 332 21.44 -2.96 20.11
N LYS A 333 22.34 -2.94 19.12
CA LYS A 333 23.55 -2.12 19.10
C LYS A 333 23.81 -1.61 17.70
N ALA A 334 24.06 -0.30 17.59
CA ALA A 334 24.49 0.31 16.34
C ALA A 334 25.82 -0.31 15.87
N SER A 335 25.94 -0.60 14.58
CA SER A 335 27.26 -0.94 14.01
C SER A 335 28.21 0.28 13.96
N GLY A 336 29.51 0.03 13.80
CA GLY A 336 30.57 1.04 13.85
C GLY A 336 30.73 1.97 12.64
N TYR A 337 30.15 1.65 11.49
CA TYR A 337 30.22 2.46 10.26
C TYR A 337 28.81 2.82 9.80
N ARG A 338 28.59 3.98 9.14
CA ARG A 338 27.63 4.16 8.03
C ARG A 338 27.40 5.60 7.59
N ASN A 339 27.50 5.79 6.28
CA ASN A 339 27.07 6.96 5.53
C ASN A 339 25.61 6.84 5.02
N GLY A 340 24.87 5.80 5.43
CA GLY A 340 23.47 5.58 5.07
C GLY A 340 22.49 6.47 5.81
N SER A 341 21.31 6.68 5.23
CA SER A 341 20.20 7.49 5.74
C SER A 341 18.87 6.96 5.17
N PHE A 342 17.74 7.34 5.76
CA PHE A 342 16.46 7.38 5.02
C PHE A 342 16.65 8.38 3.87
N MET A 343 17.01 7.90 2.68
CA MET A 343 17.31 8.80 1.58
C MET A 343 16.02 9.42 1.01
N ALA A 344 16.11 10.73 0.71
CA ALA A 344 15.29 11.70 -0.03
C ALA A 344 13.76 11.55 -0.28
N SER A 345 13.09 10.45 0.06
CA SER A 345 11.73 10.15 -0.44
C SER A 345 10.78 9.64 0.64
N THR A 346 10.86 10.14 1.88
CA THR A 346 9.80 9.85 2.86
C THR A 346 8.44 10.39 2.43
N ASN A 347 8.39 11.30 1.46
CA ASN A 347 7.17 11.84 0.86
C ASN A 347 6.18 10.78 0.39
N GLY A 348 6.66 9.60 -0.04
CA GLY A 348 5.79 8.50 -0.48
C GLY A 348 5.09 7.74 0.66
N MET A 349 5.61 7.82 1.88
CA MET A 349 5.11 7.09 3.05
C MET A 349 3.98 7.86 3.76
N LEU A 350 2.91 8.18 3.03
CA LEU A 350 1.80 9.01 3.52
C LEU A 350 0.90 8.29 4.54
N LEU A 351 1.00 6.96 4.62
CA LEU A 351 0.20 6.13 5.53
C LEU A 351 0.93 5.78 6.84
N LEU A 352 2.16 6.25 7.01
CA LEU A 352 3.02 5.88 8.14
C LEU A 352 2.47 6.40 9.47
N GLU A 353 2.27 5.49 10.42
CA GLU A 353 1.74 5.76 11.77
C GLU A 353 2.75 5.44 12.88
N GLU A 354 3.59 4.42 12.71
CA GLU A 354 4.54 4.00 13.74
C GLU A 354 5.95 3.82 13.15
N VAL A 355 6.94 4.45 13.78
CA VAL A 355 8.36 4.34 13.42
C VAL A 355 9.19 4.03 14.65
N ASN A 356 9.89 2.91 14.62
CA ASN A 356 10.88 2.54 15.63
C ASN A 356 12.24 2.34 14.95
N MET A 357 13.18 3.19 15.31
CA MET A 357 14.57 3.16 14.83
C MET A 357 15.54 3.20 16.02
N ARG A 358 15.12 2.72 17.19
CA ARG A 358 15.95 2.74 18.40
C ARG A 358 17.34 2.12 18.12
N ASN A 359 18.39 2.84 18.51
CA ASN A 359 19.80 2.55 18.27
C ASN A 359 20.24 2.47 16.80
N ASN A 360 19.35 2.66 15.83
CA ASN A 360 19.69 2.56 14.41
C ASN A 360 20.14 3.92 13.86
N ARG A 361 21.43 4.03 13.53
CA ARG A 361 22.03 5.27 13.03
C ARG A 361 21.60 5.67 11.60
N LEU A 362 20.77 4.87 10.95
CA LEU A 362 20.13 5.21 9.67
C LEU A 362 18.93 6.16 9.82
N ALA A 363 18.46 6.43 11.04
CA ALA A 363 17.24 7.18 11.35
C ALA A 363 17.28 8.68 11.00
N ARG A 364 17.85 9.09 9.87
CA ARG A 364 18.06 10.48 9.44
C ARG A 364 17.73 10.64 7.96
N ASN A 365 17.37 11.84 7.51
CA ASN A 365 17.03 12.09 6.11
C ASN A 365 18.01 13.08 5.45
N GLY A 366 18.43 12.79 4.21
CA GLY A 366 19.05 13.77 3.30
C GLY A 366 20.35 13.34 2.62
N ASP A 367 20.58 13.96 1.46
CA ASP A 367 21.78 13.79 0.60
C ASP A 367 22.67 15.06 0.64
N ASN A 368 22.14 16.19 1.14
CA ASN A 368 22.73 17.53 1.02
C ASN A 368 22.84 18.28 2.38
N GLY A 369 23.63 17.73 3.31
CA GLY A 369 24.39 18.59 4.23
C GLY A 369 23.97 18.68 5.71
N ASN A 370 22.93 17.98 6.18
CA ASN A 370 22.69 17.89 7.63
C ASN A 370 22.41 16.45 8.08
N VAL A 371 23.51 15.72 8.30
CA VAL A 371 23.64 14.29 8.61
C VAL A 371 23.07 13.91 10.00
N ALA A 372 22.38 14.83 10.68
CA ALA A 372 21.85 14.70 12.04
C ALA A 372 20.35 15.05 12.20
N THR A 373 19.60 15.29 11.10
CA THR A 373 18.15 15.56 11.15
C THR A 373 17.32 14.40 10.59
N LEU A 374 16.20 14.09 11.25
CA LEU A 374 15.12 13.26 10.70
C LEU A 374 13.94 14.15 10.32
N ASP A 375 13.54 14.16 9.04
CA ASP A 375 12.45 15.01 8.55
C ASP A 375 11.20 14.18 8.19
N LEU A 376 10.21 14.22 9.07
CA LEU A 376 8.92 13.57 8.93
C LEU A 376 7.78 14.59 8.75
N SER A 377 8.07 15.75 8.17
CA SER A 377 7.10 16.84 7.96
C SER A 377 5.94 16.46 7.02
N TRP A 378 6.08 15.39 6.23
CA TRP A 378 5.02 14.87 5.35
C TRP A 378 4.20 13.73 5.97
N GLN A 379 4.60 13.23 7.14
CA GLN A 379 3.95 12.12 7.83
C GLN A 379 2.80 12.62 8.72
N GLY A 380 1.74 13.15 8.10
CA GLY A 380 0.57 13.70 8.80
C GLY A 380 -0.23 12.68 9.64
N ARG A 381 0.05 11.38 9.49
CA ARG A 381 -0.60 10.29 10.25
C ARG A 381 0.25 9.72 11.36
N LEU A 382 1.47 10.22 11.57
CA LEU A 382 2.40 9.67 12.56
C LEU A 382 1.80 9.74 13.97
N LYS A 383 1.80 8.60 14.66
CA LYS A 383 1.30 8.41 16.04
C LYS A 383 2.44 8.11 17.01
N LYS A 384 3.42 7.31 16.60
CA LYS A 384 4.53 6.88 17.47
C LYS A 384 5.88 7.01 16.76
N LEU A 385 6.84 7.59 17.45
CA LEU A 385 8.23 7.67 17.01
C LEU A 385 9.17 7.28 18.15
N ASP A 386 10.04 6.31 17.92
CA ASP A 386 11.16 6.00 18.81
C ASP A 386 12.48 6.04 18.04
N VAL A 387 13.30 7.03 18.35
CA VAL A 387 14.63 7.27 17.75
C VAL A 387 15.70 7.41 18.82
N ARG A 388 15.44 6.87 19.99
CA ARG A 388 16.40 6.83 21.09
C ARG A 388 17.66 6.04 20.73
N GLY A 389 18.79 6.36 21.36
CA GLY A 389 20.09 5.74 21.06
C GLY A 389 20.65 6.06 19.66
N THR A 390 20.00 6.97 18.91
CA THR A 390 20.51 7.47 17.63
C THR A 390 21.34 8.73 17.82
N GLY A 391 22.04 9.17 16.76
CA GLY A 391 22.82 10.42 16.76
C GLY A 391 22.05 11.64 16.24
N LEU A 392 20.72 11.62 16.31
CA LEU A 392 19.90 12.73 15.81
C LEU A 392 20.00 13.94 16.73
N THR A 393 20.30 15.10 16.14
CA THR A 393 20.26 16.38 16.85
C THR A 393 18.92 17.09 16.64
N ARG A 394 18.12 16.66 15.66
CA ARG A 394 16.80 17.24 15.36
C ARG A 394 15.83 16.26 14.74
N VAL A 395 14.56 16.39 15.12
CA VAL A 395 13.42 15.74 14.47
C VAL A 395 12.42 16.81 14.02
N LYS A 396 11.97 16.75 12.77
CA LYS A 396 10.86 17.57 12.26
C LYS A 396 9.63 16.69 12.07
N LEU A 397 8.50 17.14 12.58
CA LEU A 397 7.23 16.42 12.52
C LEU A 397 6.20 17.23 11.71
N ALA A 398 5.24 16.56 11.09
CA ALA A 398 4.15 17.21 10.40
C ALA A 398 3.27 18.01 11.38
N THR A 399 2.91 19.24 11.02
CA THR A 399 1.99 20.07 11.80
C THR A 399 0.65 19.36 11.97
N GLY A 400 0.18 19.21 13.21
CA GLY A 400 -1.08 18.56 13.52
C GLY A 400 -1.05 17.02 13.47
N ALA A 401 0.11 16.39 13.30
CA ALA A 401 0.24 14.94 13.38
C ALA A 401 -0.31 14.42 14.74
N PRO A 402 -1.07 13.31 14.75
CA PRO A 402 -1.70 12.76 15.96
C PRO A 402 -0.70 11.98 16.83
N VAL A 403 0.49 12.55 17.08
CA VAL A 403 1.56 11.92 17.85
C VAL A 403 1.12 11.75 19.30
N VAL A 404 1.12 10.51 19.77
CA VAL A 404 0.83 10.13 21.17
C VAL A 404 2.07 9.65 21.91
N GLN A 405 3.14 9.29 21.18
CA GLN A 405 4.41 8.87 21.75
C GLN A 405 5.58 9.41 20.92
N LEU A 406 6.49 10.11 21.59
CA LEU A 406 7.68 10.72 21.01
C LEU A 406 8.89 10.42 21.90
N CYS A 407 9.71 9.45 21.50
CA CYS A 407 10.91 9.05 22.21
C CYS A 407 12.16 9.56 21.47
N LEU A 408 12.90 10.48 22.09
CA LEU A 408 14.03 11.20 21.49
C LEU A 408 15.36 10.86 22.17
N PRO A 409 16.48 10.85 21.43
CA PRO A 409 17.80 10.53 21.99
C PRO A 409 18.35 11.67 22.86
N ASP A 410 19.38 11.36 23.64
CA ASP A 410 20.13 12.32 24.46
C ASP A 410 20.96 13.32 23.64
N THR A 411 21.15 13.04 22.35
CA THR A 411 21.87 13.87 21.38
C THR A 411 21.04 15.01 20.79
N ILE A 412 19.73 15.13 21.11
CA ILE A 412 18.89 16.22 20.61
C ILE A 412 19.43 17.59 21.04
N GLU A 413 19.59 18.47 20.05
CA GLU A 413 19.98 19.87 20.23
C GLU A 413 18.81 20.83 19.99
N GLU A 414 17.90 20.50 19.06
CA GLU A 414 16.70 21.27 18.75
C GLU A 414 15.44 20.49 19.14
N LEU A 415 14.85 20.85 20.29
CA LEU A 415 13.60 20.29 20.80
C LEU A 415 12.42 21.17 20.37
N PHE A 416 11.81 20.85 19.23
CA PHE A 416 10.67 21.60 18.69
C PHE A 416 9.36 20.80 18.88
N LEU A 417 8.47 21.33 19.70
CA LEU A 417 7.18 20.76 20.06
C LEU A 417 6.07 21.73 19.60
N GLU A 418 5.61 21.55 18.38
CA GLU A 418 4.71 22.50 17.71
C GLU A 418 3.47 21.76 17.17
N TYR A 419 2.28 22.15 17.64
CA TYR A 419 0.97 21.66 17.19
C TYR A 419 0.75 20.14 17.38
N LEU A 420 1.37 19.54 18.40
CA LEU A 420 1.22 18.11 18.74
C LEU A 420 0.06 17.92 19.73
N THR A 421 -1.17 18.13 19.26
CA THR A 421 -2.37 18.19 20.13
C THR A 421 -2.75 16.91 20.86
N LYS A 422 -2.17 15.76 20.45
CA LYS A 422 -2.40 14.45 21.07
C LYS A 422 -1.26 13.99 21.96
N LEU A 423 -0.14 14.73 22.00
CA LEU A 423 1.02 14.38 22.79
C LEU A 423 0.82 14.86 24.23
N SER A 424 0.97 13.94 25.18
CA SER A 424 0.97 14.23 26.62
C SER A 424 2.38 14.14 27.21
N ASP A 425 2.58 14.66 28.42
CA ASP A 425 3.85 14.51 29.16
C ASP A 425 4.31 13.06 29.28
N SER A 426 3.39 12.10 29.51
CA SER A 426 3.71 10.67 29.57
C SER A 426 4.15 10.09 28.22
N GLY A 427 3.75 10.72 27.12
CA GLY A 427 4.10 10.33 25.76
C GLY A 427 5.43 10.91 25.29
N LEU A 428 5.93 11.98 25.92
CA LEU A 428 7.21 12.62 25.60
C LEU A 428 8.34 11.99 26.44
N ILE A 429 9.18 11.19 25.80
CA ILE A 429 10.30 10.49 26.45
C ILE A 429 11.62 11.04 25.91
N LEU A 430 12.40 11.70 26.76
CA LEU A 430 13.71 12.24 26.41
C LEU A 430 14.78 11.42 27.12
N GLU A 431 15.75 10.84 26.40
CA GLU A 431 16.90 10.18 27.04
C GLU A 431 17.81 11.18 27.77
N GLY A 432 17.83 12.44 27.30
CA GLY A 432 18.54 13.52 27.97
C GLY A 432 18.07 14.90 27.49
N ILE A 433 18.31 15.92 28.33
CA ILE A 433 18.03 17.33 28.02
C ILE A 433 19.30 18.19 27.93
N ASN A 434 20.45 17.61 28.27
CA ASN A 434 21.70 18.33 28.47
C ASN A 434 22.23 18.96 27.17
N ASN A 435 21.95 18.36 26.02
CA ASN A 435 22.37 18.86 24.72
C ASN A 435 21.40 19.86 24.08
N VAL A 436 20.21 20.06 24.64
CA VAL A 436 19.21 20.95 24.07
C VAL A 436 19.71 22.39 24.13
N ARG A 437 19.97 22.97 22.95
CA ARG A 437 20.36 24.38 22.76
C ARG A 437 19.18 25.23 22.34
N GLY A 438 18.24 24.63 21.63
CA GLY A 438 17.07 25.28 21.08
C GLY A 438 15.78 24.62 21.52
N TYR A 439 14.83 25.41 22.01
CA TYR A 439 13.51 24.93 22.41
C TYR A 439 12.38 25.71 21.73
N ARG A 440 11.42 25.03 21.13
CA ARG A 440 10.19 25.67 20.64
C ARG A 440 8.98 24.95 21.19
N TYR A 441 8.03 25.72 21.66
CA TYR A 441 6.78 25.21 22.17
C TYR A 441 5.62 26.04 21.62
N THR A 442 4.66 25.38 20.99
CA THR A 442 3.42 26.00 20.51
C THR A 442 2.31 24.96 20.45
N ASN A 443 1.14 25.26 21.01
CA ASN A 443 -0.08 24.45 20.84
C ASN A 443 0.07 22.93 21.10
N CYS A 444 0.73 22.57 22.20
CA CYS A 444 0.85 21.20 22.70
C CYS A 444 0.13 21.07 24.08
N PRO A 445 -1.21 21.08 24.12
CA PRO A 445 -2.00 21.21 25.36
C PRO A 445 -1.79 20.10 26.39
N GLY A 446 -1.28 18.93 26.00
CA GLY A 446 -0.98 17.83 26.92
C GLY A 446 0.42 17.91 27.56
N ILE A 447 1.22 18.93 27.22
CA ILE A 447 2.58 19.13 27.74
C ILE A 447 2.65 20.50 28.42
N ASP A 448 3.18 20.56 29.63
CA ASP A 448 3.53 21.83 30.26
C ASP A 448 4.83 22.39 29.65
N GLY A 449 4.65 23.23 28.62
CA GLY A 449 5.76 23.83 27.90
C GLY A 449 6.65 24.72 28.76
N PHE A 450 6.07 25.38 29.76
CA PHE A 450 6.80 26.29 30.65
C PHE A 450 7.61 25.50 31.69
N ALA A 451 7.05 24.43 32.25
CA ALA A 451 7.80 23.53 33.13
C ALA A 451 8.99 22.88 32.41
N MET A 452 8.85 22.53 31.13
CA MET A 452 10.00 22.06 30.33
C MET A 452 11.07 23.14 30.15
N LEU A 453 10.67 24.39 29.82
CA LEU A 453 11.60 25.52 29.74
C LEU A 453 12.36 25.73 31.06
N GLU A 454 11.67 25.66 32.19
CA GLU A 454 12.28 25.73 33.52
C GLU A 454 13.31 24.62 33.76
N ARG A 455 12.99 23.37 33.40
CA ARG A 455 13.93 22.25 33.49
C ARG A 455 15.19 22.48 32.66
N LEU A 456 15.04 22.97 31.43
CA LEU A 456 16.16 23.30 30.54
C LEU A 456 17.03 24.44 31.10
N HIS A 457 16.37 25.48 31.63
CA HIS A 457 17.03 26.61 32.27
C HIS A 457 17.82 26.18 33.52
N GLN A 458 17.23 25.37 34.41
CA GLN A 458 17.91 24.86 35.60
C GLN A 458 19.12 23.99 35.23
N ALA A 459 19.00 23.14 34.20
CA ALA A 459 20.14 22.37 33.72
C ALA A 459 21.30 23.29 33.25
N ARG A 460 20.98 24.38 32.56
CA ARG A 460 21.99 25.38 32.17
C ARG A 460 22.64 26.07 33.37
N LEU A 461 21.87 26.51 34.35
CA LEU A 461 22.42 27.13 35.57
C LEU A 461 23.36 26.19 36.33
N ASN A 462 23.03 24.90 36.36
CA ASN A 462 23.85 23.87 37.01
C ASN A 462 25.06 23.43 36.16
N GLY A 463 25.29 24.04 34.99
CA GLY A 463 26.39 23.72 34.09
C GLY A 463 26.23 22.40 33.31
N SER A 464 25.09 21.71 33.47
CA SER A 464 24.83 20.43 32.80
C SER A 464 24.06 20.58 31.48
N GLY A 465 23.40 21.71 31.24
CA GLY A 465 22.58 22.00 30.06
C GLY A 465 23.17 23.09 29.16
N LYS A 466 22.70 23.14 27.91
CA LYS A 466 23.20 24.06 26.87
C LYS A 466 22.16 25.03 26.30
N LEU A 467 21.02 25.24 26.97
CA LEU A 467 19.92 26.05 26.44
C LEU A 467 20.40 27.45 26.06
N GLU A 468 20.34 27.83 24.78
CA GLU A 468 20.78 29.14 24.29
C GLU A 468 19.60 29.98 23.80
N ARG A 469 18.56 29.33 23.30
CA ARG A 469 17.44 29.99 22.64
C ARG A 469 16.14 29.25 22.84
N PHE A 470 15.04 29.99 22.91
CA PHE A 470 13.71 29.39 22.96
C PHE A 470 12.63 30.23 22.29
N VAL A 471 11.47 29.62 22.03
CA VAL A 471 10.22 30.30 21.69
C VAL A 471 9.11 29.69 22.54
N LEU A 472 8.46 30.52 23.35
CA LEU A 472 7.32 30.12 24.17
C LEU A 472 6.35 31.29 24.35
N GLU A 473 5.07 31.02 24.13
CA GLU A 473 4.00 32.00 24.33
C GLU A 473 3.53 32.00 25.80
N ILE A 474 3.41 33.19 26.39
CA ILE A 474 2.96 33.42 27.76
C ILE A 474 1.77 34.38 27.78
N ASP A 475 0.86 34.14 28.72
CA ASP A 475 -0.13 35.10 29.20
C ASP A 475 -0.20 34.97 30.72
N ARG A 476 0.46 35.87 31.45
CA ARG A 476 0.54 35.82 32.92
C ARG A 476 0.87 37.15 33.58
N GLU A 477 0.69 37.18 34.90
CA GLU A 477 1.17 38.24 35.78
C GLU A 477 2.55 37.89 36.35
N ASP A 478 3.43 38.86 36.49
CA ASP A 478 4.78 38.70 37.06
C ASP A 478 5.28 40.03 37.66
N ASP A 479 6.27 40.03 38.53
CA ASP A 479 6.90 41.24 39.08
C ASP A 479 8.12 41.73 38.27
N GLY A 480 8.36 41.12 37.10
CA GLY A 480 9.48 41.39 36.20
C GLY A 480 10.68 40.46 36.41
N THR A 481 10.65 39.60 37.43
CA THR A 481 11.68 38.58 37.66
C THR A 481 11.76 37.56 36.52
N LEU A 482 10.63 37.24 35.87
CA LEU A 482 10.60 36.36 34.70
C LEU A 482 11.39 36.95 33.53
N LEU A 483 11.19 38.24 33.24
CA LEU A 483 11.90 38.93 32.16
C LEU A 483 13.39 38.95 32.43
N LYS A 484 13.81 39.28 33.66
CA LYS A 484 15.21 39.28 34.07
C LYS A 484 15.84 37.88 33.93
N LYS A 485 15.10 36.84 34.31
CA LYS A 485 15.56 35.44 34.27
C LYS A 485 15.84 34.95 32.86
N TYR A 486 15.05 35.39 31.89
CA TYR A 486 15.14 34.93 30.49
C TYR A 486 15.73 35.96 29.52
N TYR A 487 16.25 37.08 30.04
CA TYR A 487 16.73 38.21 29.24
C TYR A 487 17.85 37.83 28.25
N ASP A 488 18.80 37.01 28.69
CA ASP A 488 20.00 36.66 27.91
C ASP A 488 19.80 35.50 26.92
N TYR A 489 18.57 34.99 26.76
CA TYR A 489 18.28 33.92 25.81
C TYR A 489 17.86 34.47 24.45
N GLY A 490 18.42 33.90 23.38
CA GLY A 490 18.00 34.20 22.02
C GLY A 490 16.65 33.57 21.66
N THR A 491 16.18 33.86 20.45
CA THR A 491 14.95 33.32 19.88
C THR A 491 15.17 32.82 18.45
N TYR A 492 14.07 32.57 17.75
CA TYR A 492 14.05 32.23 16.34
C TYR A 492 13.13 33.17 15.57
N THR A 493 13.53 33.56 14.37
CA THR A 493 12.65 34.23 13.40
C THR A 493 11.48 33.33 12.99
N GLN A 494 10.47 33.89 12.32
CA GLN A 494 9.32 33.13 11.81
C GLN A 494 9.71 32.06 10.78
N THR A 495 10.77 32.30 10.00
CA THR A 495 11.32 31.33 9.05
C THR A 495 12.23 30.28 9.71
N GLY A 496 12.49 30.45 11.01
CA GLY A 496 13.23 29.53 11.84
C GLY A 496 14.73 29.78 11.92
N ALA A 497 15.24 30.87 11.34
CA ALA A 497 16.63 31.32 11.55
C ALA A 497 16.84 31.83 12.98
N VAL A 498 18.08 31.72 13.49
CA VAL A 498 18.48 32.23 14.82
C VAL A 498 18.29 33.75 14.89
N ASP A 499 17.77 34.23 16.01
CA ASP A 499 17.60 35.64 16.30
C ASP A 499 18.04 35.94 17.74
N ASP A 500 19.24 36.47 17.89
CA ASP A 500 19.81 36.81 19.21
C ASP A 500 19.47 38.24 19.65
N ARG A 501 18.59 38.95 18.91
CA ARG A 501 18.19 40.35 19.23
C ARG A 501 16.87 40.46 19.98
N HIS A 502 16.05 39.41 19.98
CA HIS A 502 14.72 39.43 20.57
C HIS A 502 14.55 38.33 21.63
N SER A 503 13.61 38.55 22.55
CA SER A 503 13.30 37.58 23.61
C SER A 503 12.64 36.32 23.06
N GLY A 504 12.93 35.19 23.69
CA GLY A 504 12.22 33.93 23.48
C GLY A 504 10.78 33.91 24.02
N LEU A 505 10.45 34.81 24.95
CA LEU A 505 9.09 34.96 25.47
C LEU A 505 8.24 35.77 24.47
N ARG A 506 7.09 35.23 24.10
CA ARG A 506 6.09 35.88 23.23
C ARG A 506 4.77 36.00 23.98
N GLY A 507 3.92 36.97 23.62
CA GLY A 507 2.60 37.12 24.22
C GLY A 507 2.52 38.27 25.23
N LYS A 508 1.72 38.11 26.27
CA LYS A 508 1.36 39.18 27.22
C LYS A 508 1.92 38.89 28.61
N LEU A 509 2.60 39.88 29.18
CA LEU A 509 3.03 39.88 30.58
C LEU A 509 2.44 41.12 31.26
N THR A 510 1.66 40.92 32.32
CA THR A 510 1.12 42.02 33.12
C THR A 510 2.00 42.22 34.35
N LEU A 511 2.71 43.35 34.40
CA LEU A 511 3.63 43.64 35.51
C LEU A 511 2.86 44.04 36.78
N THR A 512 3.12 43.34 37.87
CA THR A 512 2.52 43.62 39.19
C THR A 512 3.21 44.73 39.96
N LYS A 513 4.42 45.12 39.52
CA LYS A 513 5.20 46.25 40.04
C LYS A 513 5.91 46.96 38.89
N TYR A 514 6.13 48.26 39.04
CA TYR A 514 6.96 49.01 38.08
C TYR A 514 8.42 48.56 38.25
N LEU A 515 9.05 48.13 37.15
CA LEU A 515 10.47 47.82 37.11
C LEU A 515 11.25 49.13 37.28
N ALA A 516 11.94 49.29 38.42
CA ALA A 516 12.77 50.45 38.74
C ALA A 516 14.18 50.31 38.16
#